data_AF-A0A1V5NAB3-F1
#
_entry.id   AF-A0A1V5NAB3-F1
#
_cell.length_a   1.000
_cell.length_b   1.000
_cell.length_c   1.000
_cell.angle_alpha   90.00
_cell.angle_beta   90.00
_cell.angle_gamma   90.00
#
_symmetry.space_group_name_H-M   'P 1'
#
loop_
_entity.id
_entity.type
_entity.pdbx_description
1 polymer ?
#
loop_
_entity_poly.entity_id
_entity_poly.type
_entity_poly.pdbx_seq_one_letter_code
_entity_poly.pdbx_strand_id
1 'polypeptide(L)'
;MPFTAIRTLFPFYELKDLSNLKVTVVPKSVNITTATRSSSEFDYQIDIAIQKAVKSPDDAEVTALTELALAICKSFRSKIYEDIGAVCFKQSIDPLYSVEHIQPPSVFTSVVTLNFKILE
;
A
#
# COMPACT_ATOMS: atom_id res chain seq x y z
N MET A 1 -7.72 1.67 -14.58
CA MET A 1 -6.44 2.22 -15.06
C MET A 1 -5.39 1.12 -14.97
N PRO A 2 -4.66 0.80 -16.05
CA PRO A 2 -3.54 -0.13 -15.97
C PRO A 2 -2.37 0.54 -15.21
N PHE A 3 -1.79 -0.17 -14.25
CA PHE A 3 -0.59 0.26 -13.54
C PHE A 3 0.32 -0.95 -13.33
N THR A 4 1.62 -0.70 -13.15
CA THR A 4 2.58 -1.75 -12.81
C THR A 4 3.04 -1.52 -11.38
N ALA A 5 2.78 -2.49 -10.50
CA ALA A 5 3.28 -2.45 -9.14
C ALA A 5 4.75 -2.91 -9.12
N ILE A 6 5.63 -2.11 -8.50
CA ILE A 6 7.06 -2.42 -8.40
C ILE A 6 7.41 -2.62 -6.92
N ARG A 7 8.04 -3.75 -6.60
CA ARG A 7 8.59 -3.98 -5.25
C ARG A 7 9.97 -3.31 -5.16
N THR A 8 10.15 -2.38 -4.23
CA THR A 8 11.45 -1.78 -3.91
C THR A 8 11.58 -1.53 -2.41
N LEU A 9 12.81 -1.53 -1.91
CA LEU A 9 13.12 -1.16 -0.53
C LEU A 9 13.34 0.35 -0.37
N PHE A 10 13.59 1.06 -1.47
CA PHE A 10 13.83 2.51 -1.50
C PHE A 10 12.83 3.20 -2.43
N PRO A 11 11.68 3.65 -1.91
CA PRO A 11 10.61 4.29 -2.70
C PRO A 11 10.86 5.81 -2.84
N PHE A 12 12.04 6.23 -3.29
CA PHE A 12 12.32 7.64 -3.57
C PHE A 12 12.16 7.91 -5.07
N TYR A 13 11.21 8.77 -5.43
CA TYR A 13 10.95 9.19 -6.80
C TYR A 13 11.05 10.71 -6.91
N GLU A 14 11.63 11.20 -8.00
CA GLU A 14 11.63 12.62 -8.30
C GLU A 14 10.26 13.05 -8.87
N LEU A 15 9.96 14.34 -8.81
CA LEU A 15 8.72 14.90 -9.36
C LEU A 15 8.48 14.55 -10.83
N LYS A 16 9.57 14.40 -11.61
CA LYS A 16 9.50 13.98 -13.01
C LYS A 16 8.94 12.57 -13.15
N ASP A 17 9.35 11.65 -12.28
CA ASP A 17 8.88 10.25 -12.26
C ASP A 17 7.41 10.12 -11.83
N LEU A 18 6.96 11.06 -10.98
CA LEU A 18 5.59 11.13 -10.47
C LEU A 18 4.59 11.68 -11.49
N SER A 19 5.04 12.11 -12.67
CA SER A 19 4.14 12.43 -13.79
C SER A 19 3.25 11.24 -14.17
N ASN A 20 3.75 10.01 -13.95
CA ASN A 20 3.01 8.77 -14.12
C ASN A 20 2.61 8.19 -12.76
N LEU A 21 1.51 7.43 -12.74
CA LEU A 21 1.09 6.69 -11.55
C LEU A 21 2.17 5.67 -11.14
N LYS A 22 2.74 5.84 -9.95
CA LYS A 22 3.69 4.90 -9.35
C LYS A 22 2.99 4.15 -8.21
N VAL A 23 2.97 2.83 -8.33
CA VAL A 23 2.51 1.94 -7.25
C VAL A 23 3.72 1.15 -6.77
N THR A 24 4.13 1.40 -5.55
CA THR A 24 5.35 0.84 -4.97
C THR A 24 5.00 -0.04 -3.78
N VAL A 25 5.52 -1.27 -3.76
CA VAL A 25 5.30 -2.23 -2.68
C VAL A 25 6.58 -2.32 -1.84
N VAL A 26 6.47 -1.97 -0.56
CA VAL A 26 7.56 -1.93 0.39
C VAL A 26 7.25 -2.87 1.56
N PRO A 27 8.05 -3.92 1.80
CA PRO A 27 7.93 -4.70 3.03
C PRO A 27 8.37 -3.81 4.20
N LYS A 28 7.51 -3.66 5.21
CA LYS A 28 7.72 -2.77 6.34
C LYS A 28 8.35 -3.47 7.53
N SER A 29 7.75 -4.59 7.93
CA SER A 29 8.20 -5.34 9.10
C SER A 29 7.73 -6.79 9.02
N VAL A 30 8.40 -7.65 9.78
CA VAL A 30 7.95 -9.00 10.09
C VAL A 30 8.05 -9.15 11.61
N ASN A 31 6.94 -9.51 12.26
CA ASN A 31 6.93 -9.87 13.68
C ASN A 31 6.77 -11.38 13.77
N ILE A 32 7.65 -12.03 14.54
CA ILE A 32 7.64 -13.47 14.72
C ILE A 32 7.31 -13.73 16.19
N THR A 33 6.17 -14.35 16.43
CA THR A 33 5.69 -14.68 17.77
C THR A 33 5.61 -16.19 17.90
N THR A 34 6.30 -16.77 18.88
CA THR A 34 6.16 -18.20 19.18
C THR A 34 4.79 -18.45 19.79
N ALA A 35 3.89 -19.11 19.05
CA ALA A 35 2.52 -19.38 19.48
C ALA A 35 2.46 -20.65 20.35
N THR A 36 3.20 -21.70 19.98
CA THR A 36 3.35 -22.93 20.78
C THR A 36 4.77 -23.47 20.70
N ARG A 37 5.08 -24.56 21.44
CA ARG A 37 6.39 -25.24 21.33
C ARG A 37 6.70 -25.80 19.92
N SER A 38 5.68 -25.92 19.07
CA SER A 38 5.78 -26.51 17.74
C SER A 38 5.30 -25.58 16.62
N SER A 39 4.90 -24.34 16.93
CA SER A 39 4.40 -23.39 15.94
C SER A 39 4.81 -21.94 16.21
N SER A 40 5.10 -21.23 15.13
CA SER A 40 5.46 -19.81 15.07
C SER A 40 4.44 -19.05 14.22
N GLU A 41 4.02 -17.91 14.74
CA GLU A 41 3.15 -16.96 14.08
C GLU A 41 4.00 -15.84 13.47
N PHE A 42 3.90 -15.66 12.16
CA PHE A 42 4.59 -14.61 11.42
C PHE A 42 3.59 -13.56 10.93
N ASP A 43 3.71 -12.35 11.47
CA ASP A 43 2.95 -11.18 11.05
C ASP A 43 3.79 -10.32 10.11
N TYR A 44 3.49 -10.35 8.82
CA TYR A 44 4.13 -9.52 7.80
C TYR A 44 3.33 -8.25 7.57
N GLN A 45 4.01 -7.11 7.61
CA GLN A 45 3.45 -5.82 7.26
C GLN A 45 4.02 -5.36 5.91
N ILE A 46 3.15 -5.02 4.98
CA ILE A 46 3.51 -4.57 3.63
C ILE A 46 2.82 -3.23 3.37
N ASP A 47 3.60 -2.21 3.06
CA ASP A 47 3.08 -0.89 2.68
C ASP A 47 3.09 -0.76 1.16
N ILE A 48 1.96 -0.35 0.59
CA ILE A 48 1.80 -0.06 -0.83
C ILE A 48 1.63 1.45 -0.97
N ALA A 49 2.68 2.12 -1.41
CA ALA A 49 2.66 3.55 -1.68
C ALA A 49 2.11 3.81 -3.10
N ILE A 50 1.11 4.69 -3.19
CA ILE A 50 0.51 5.15 -4.43
C ILE A 50 0.84 6.62 -4.56
N GLN A 51 1.63 6.96 -5.57
CA GLN A 51 2.14 8.30 -5.77
C GLN A 51 1.87 8.77 -7.20
N LYS A 52 1.35 9.99 -7.35
CA LYS A 52 1.15 10.64 -8.64
C LYS A 52 1.13 12.16 -8.46
N ALA A 53 1.79 12.88 -9.35
CA ALA A 53 1.71 14.33 -9.46
C ALA A 53 0.32 14.71 -10.01
N VAL A 54 -0.35 15.62 -9.33
CA VAL A 54 -1.70 16.09 -9.68
C VAL A 54 -1.68 17.59 -9.92
N LYS A 55 -2.50 18.07 -10.86
CA LYS A 55 -2.54 19.49 -11.21
C LYS A 55 -3.37 20.31 -10.22
N SER A 56 -4.40 19.71 -9.65
CA SER A 56 -5.33 20.34 -8.72
C SER A 56 -5.81 19.32 -7.67
N PRO A 57 -6.01 19.72 -6.40
CA PRO A 57 -6.55 18.86 -5.36
C PRO A 57 -8.01 18.44 -5.58
N ASP A 58 -8.78 19.20 -6.35
CA ASP A 58 -10.20 18.94 -6.64
C ASP A 58 -10.42 18.29 -8.02
N ASP A 59 -9.35 17.69 -8.58
CA ASP A 59 -9.41 17.03 -9.87
C ASP A 59 -10.08 15.65 -9.75
N ALA A 60 -10.83 15.25 -10.76
CA ALA A 60 -11.42 13.91 -10.86
C ALA A 60 -10.35 12.81 -10.80
N GLU A 61 -9.12 13.14 -11.18
CA GLU A 61 -7.97 12.24 -11.02
C GLU A 61 -7.68 11.87 -9.56
N VAL A 62 -7.81 12.82 -8.61
CA VAL A 62 -7.54 12.56 -7.19
C VAL A 62 -8.57 11.59 -6.62
N THR A 63 -9.84 11.78 -6.98
CA THR A 63 -10.93 10.87 -6.64
C THR A 63 -10.65 9.47 -7.21
N ALA A 64 -10.23 9.37 -8.47
CA ALA A 64 -9.90 8.09 -9.10
C ALA A 64 -8.71 7.38 -8.42
N LEU A 65 -7.69 8.13 -7.96
CA LEU A 65 -6.55 7.58 -7.20
C LEU A 65 -6.97 7.10 -5.81
N THR A 66 -7.85 7.83 -5.15
CA THR A 66 -8.41 7.45 -3.84
C THR A 66 -9.26 6.20 -3.96
N GLU A 67 -10.10 6.11 -4.99
CA GLU A 67 -10.87 4.90 -5.32
C GLU A 67 -9.97 3.73 -5.66
N LEU A 68 -8.84 3.96 -6.35
CA LEU A 68 -7.85 2.92 -6.63
C LEU A 68 -7.23 2.37 -5.33
N ALA A 69 -6.80 3.25 -4.42
CA ALA A 69 -6.26 2.84 -3.11
C ALA A 69 -7.28 2.00 -2.34
N LEU A 70 -8.55 2.43 -2.35
CA LEU A 70 -9.64 1.71 -1.71
C LEU A 70 -9.93 0.36 -2.40
N ALA A 71 -9.91 0.32 -3.73
CA ALA A 71 -10.11 -0.91 -4.50
C ALA A 71 -9.00 -1.93 -4.25
N ILE A 72 -7.75 -1.48 -4.13
CA ILE A 72 -6.61 -2.31 -3.72
C ILE A 72 -6.91 -2.91 -2.34
N CYS A 73 -7.20 -2.11 -1.33
CA CYS A 73 -7.58 -2.58 0.00
C CYS A 73 -8.72 -3.62 -0.03
N LYS A 74 -9.80 -3.32 -0.75
CA LYS A 74 -10.96 -4.21 -0.89
C LYS A 74 -10.59 -5.52 -1.58
N SER A 75 -9.68 -5.51 -2.55
CA SER A 75 -9.24 -6.72 -3.24
C SER A 75 -8.42 -7.67 -2.36
N PHE A 76 -7.75 -7.16 -1.32
CA PHE A 76 -7.01 -7.98 -0.36
C PHE A 76 -7.86 -8.40 0.84
N ARG A 77 -9.05 -7.80 1.02
CA ARG A 77 -10.00 -8.19 2.05
C ARG A 77 -10.46 -9.64 1.81
N SER A 78 -10.23 -10.49 2.82
CA SER A 78 -10.56 -11.93 2.77
C SER A 78 -9.74 -12.76 1.77
N LYS A 79 -8.60 -12.25 1.28
CA LYS A 79 -7.67 -13.11 0.54
C LYS A 79 -6.92 -14.03 1.50
N ILE A 80 -7.06 -15.31 1.23
CA ILE A 80 -6.29 -16.39 1.83
C ILE A 80 -5.39 -16.93 0.72
N TYR A 81 -4.08 -16.93 0.95
CA TYR A 81 -3.13 -17.56 0.06
C TYR A 81 -2.84 -18.95 0.61
N GLU A 82 -3.65 -19.92 0.19
CA GLU A 82 -3.56 -21.32 0.65
C GLU A 82 -2.18 -21.93 0.38
N ASP A 83 -1.52 -21.52 -0.71
CA ASP A 83 -0.19 -21.99 -1.11
C ASP A 83 0.91 -21.67 -0.08
N ILE A 84 0.77 -20.58 0.66
CA ILE A 84 1.75 -20.09 1.66
C ILE A 84 1.15 -19.95 3.07
N GLY A 85 -0.09 -20.39 3.29
CA GLY A 85 -0.80 -20.24 4.56
C GLY A 85 -0.99 -18.80 5.04
N ALA A 86 -0.91 -17.81 4.13
CA ALA A 86 -0.96 -16.39 4.50
C ALA A 86 -2.39 -15.83 4.44
N VAL A 87 -2.83 -15.23 5.55
CA VAL A 87 -4.15 -14.59 5.66
C VAL A 87 -3.99 -13.09 5.82
N CYS A 88 -4.61 -12.31 4.92
CA CYS A 88 -4.68 -10.86 5.08
C CYS A 88 -5.73 -10.49 6.14
N PHE A 89 -5.30 -10.28 7.38
CA PHE A 89 -6.21 -10.05 8.49
C PHE A 89 -6.56 -8.57 8.71
N LYS A 90 -5.69 -7.64 8.25
CA LYS A 90 -5.90 -6.21 8.44
C LYS A 90 -5.36 -5.39 7.27
N GLN A 91 -6.18 -4.47 6.78
CA GLN A 91 -5.81 -3.47 5.79
C GLN A 91 -6.08 -2.08 6.38
N SER A 92 -5.17 -1.14 6.19
CA SER A 92 -5.33 0.25 6.60
C SER A 92 -4.82 1.17 5.51
N ILE A 93 -5.47 2.32 5.34
CA ILE A 93 -5.03 3.37 4.42
C ILE A 93 -4.74 4.60 5.26
N ASP A 94 -3.50 5.05 5.26
CA ASP A 94 -3.09 6.23 6.01
C ASP A 94 -1.92 6.95 5.32
N PRO A 95 -2.09 8.19 4.82
CA PRO A 95 -3.34 8.93 4.72
C PRO A 95 -4.19 8.41 3.54
N LEU A 96 -5.52 8.35 3.72
CA LEU A 96 -6.46 8.15 2.61
C LEU A 96 -6.43 9.35 1.66
N TYR A 97 -6.25 10.54 2.22
CA TYR A 97 -6.06 11.80 1.54
C TYR A 97 -5.40 12.77 2.52
N SER A 98 -4.25 13.37 2.18
CA SER A 98 -3.61 14.39 3.02
C SER A 98 -3.64 15.74 2.29
N VAL A 99 -4.42 16.67 2.84
CA VAL A 99 -4.53 18.06 2.36
C VAL A 99 -3.25 18.86 2.56
N GLU A 100 -2.32 18.39 3.39
CA GLU A 100 -1.07 19.09 3.72
C GLU A 100 -0.04 19.09 2.59
N HIS A 101 -0.25 18.31 1.51
CA HIS A 101 0.61 18.26 0.32
C HIS A 101 0.18 19.25 -0.79
N ILE A 102 -0.63 20.27 -0.46
CA ILE A 102 -1.13 21.32 -1.37
C ILE A 102 -0.22 22.57 -1.34
N GLN A 103 1.07 22.42 -1.04
CA GLN A 103 2.06 23.41 -1.48
C GLN A 103 2.74 22.93 -2.76
N PRO A 104 2.95 23.79 -3.78
CA PRO A 104 3.60 23.39 -5.01
C PRO A 104 4.95 22.71 -4.69
N PRO A 105 5.14 21.45 -5.10
CA PRO A 105 4.34 20.65 -6.05
C PRO A 105 3.25 19.78 -5.41
N SER A 106 2.03 19.82 -5.96
CA SER A 106 0.89 18.99 -5.54
C SER A 106 1.10 17.52 -5.94
N VAL A 107 1.54 16.70 -4.99
CA VAL A 107 1.71 15.26 -5.18
C VAL A 107 0.68 14.53 -4.33
N PHE A 108 -0.16 13.72 -4.97
CA PHE A 108 -0.98 12.76 -4.27
C PHE A 108 -0.08 11.64 -3.75
N THR A 109 -0.09 11.43 -2.43
CA THR A 109 0.59 10.32 -1.76
C THR A 109 -0.42 9.63 -0.85
N SER A 110 -0.65 8.34 -1.09
CA SER A 110 -1.44 7.50 -0.19
C SER A 110 -0.71 6.19 0.05
N VAL A 111 -0.75 5.70 1.28
CA VAL A 111 -0.11 4.44 1.67
C VAL A 111 -1.18 3.46 2.13
N VAL A 112 -1.21 2.29 1.49
CA VAL A 112 -2.05 1.16 1.84
C VAL A 112 -1.20 0.13 2.57
N THR A 113 -1.39 0.00 3.87
CA THR A 113 -0.74 -1.01 4.70
C THR A 113 -1.58 -2.29 4.72
N LEU A 114 -1.00 -3.40 4.31
CA LEU A 114 -1.56 -4.74 4.40
C LEU A 114 -0.81 -5.53 5.47
N ASN A 115 -1.55 -6.23 6.33
CA ASN A 115 -1.00 -7.11 7.35
C ASN A 115 -1.42 -8.54 7.01
N PHE A 116 -0.41 -9.39 6.86
CA PHE A 116 -0.55 -10.80 6.60
C PHE A 116 -0.09 -11.58 7.81
N LYS A 117 -0.83 -12.62 8.15
CA LYS A 117 -0.48 -13.54 9.22
C LYS A 117 -0.28 -14.93 8.64
N ILE A 118 0.84 -15.56 8.97
CA ILE A 118 1.20 -16.92 8.58
C ILE A 118 1.42 -17.72 9.86
N LEU A 119 0.87 -18.93 9.91
CA LEU A 119 1.10 -19.89 10.99
C LEU A 119 1.94 -21.03 10.42
N GLU A 120 3.15 -21.18 10.92
CA GLU A 120 4.09 -22.26 10.57
C GLU A 120 4.39 -23.15 11.79
#